data_AF-A0A212KEM7-F1
#
_entry.id   AF-A0A212KEM7-F1
#
_cell.length_a   1.000
_cell.length_b   1.000
_cell.length_c   1.000
_cell.angle_alpha   90.00
_cell.angle_beta   90.00
_cell.angle_gamma   90.00
#
_symmetry.space_group_name_H-M   'P 1'
#
loop_
_entity.id
_entity.type
_entity.pdbx_description
1 polymer ?
#
loop_
_entity_poly.entity_id
_entity_poly.type
_entity_poly.pdbx_seq_one_letter_code
_entity_poly.pdbx_strand_id
1 'polypeptide(L)'
;MPVIDFSTGQPVERRVEAPTKVQPEKAQPARRKRGTLAHEMRTALLAKVHIAKTQLGMTDGEYLTMLDSYYNVSSAGVLDLAELKGLVLVMQREYGFKPTKGSAKRKATRKKAIPATLQSGANDPLDRKPLMEKIEAQLTEKGRVEGTHVPWGYAVAVLKKQSGGVTRCFEHATAEQLRGVIAALTRDAKRQGRRAY
;
A
#
# COMPACT_ATOMS: atom_id res chain seq x y z
N MET A 1 3.35 59.42 13.93
CA MET A 1 3.67 59.85 12.56
C MET A 1 3.15 58.79 11.60
N PRO A 2 1.99 58.99 10.94
CA PRO A 2 1.47 58.03 9.96
C PRO A 2 2.35 58.03 8.70
N VAL A 3 2.64 56.85 8.16
CA VAL A 3 3.38 56.70 6.89
C VAL A 3 2.38 56.94 5.75
N ILE A 4 2.59 58.02 4.98
CA ILE A 4 1.73 58.41 3.87
C ILE A 4 2.35 57.87 2.58
N ASP A 5 1.54 57.24 1.74
CA ASP A 5 1.97 56.77 0.42
C ASP A 5 2.09 57.96 -0.54
N PHE A 6 3.31 58.27 -1.00
CA PHE A 6 3.62 59.47 -1.79
C PHE A 6 2.98 59.49 -3.19
N SER A 7 2.44 58.36 -3.66
CA SER A 7 1.81 58.26 -4.98
C SER A 7 0.34 58.67 -5.00
N THR A 8 -0.35 58.58 -3.86
CA THR A 8 -1.82 58.66 -3.78
C THR A 8 -2.33 59.54 -2.65
N GLY A 9 -1.45 60.03 -1.76
CA GLY A 9 -1.78 61.01 -0.71
C GLY A 9 -2.71 60.49 0.38
N GLN A 10 -2.96 59.18 0.44
CA GLN A 10 -3.82 58.54 1.42
C GLN A 10 -2.97 57.86 2.52
N PRO A 11 -3.45 57.85 3.78
CA PRO A 11 -2.75 57.17 4.86
C PRO A 11 -2.81 55.65 4.68
N VAL A 12 -1.66 54.97 4.77
CA VAL A 12 -1.58 53.51 4.66
C VAL A 12 -2.14 52.90 5.95
N GLU A 13 -3.38 52.44 5.92
CA GLU A 13 -3.96 51.68 7.03
C GLU A 13 -3.23 50.33 7.16
N ARG A 14 -2.54 50.14 8.29
CA ARG A 14 -1.92 48.86 8.67
C ARG A 14 -3.02 47.81 8.78
N ARG A 15 -3.10 46.93 7.78
CA ARG A 15 -3.97 45.76 7.81
C ARG A 15 -3.52 44.85 8.97
N VAL A 16 -4.27 44.88 10.07
CA VAL A 16 -4.08 43.97 11.20
C VAL A 16 -4.50 42.58 10.71
N GLU A 17 -3.52 41.69 10.53
CA GLU A 17 -3.76 40.31 10.15
C GLU A 17 -4.52 39.60 11.27
N ALA A 18 -5.68 39.03 10.94
CA ALA A 18 -6.51 38.28 11.87
C ALA A 18 -5.78 37.02 12.36
N PRO A 19 -5.92 36.63 13.64
CA PRO A 19 -5.22 35.48 14.19
C PRO A 19 -5.67 34.18 13.50
N THR A 20 -4.71 33.47 12.92
CA THR A 20 -4.89 32.15 12.32
C THR A 20 -5.42 31.15 13.35
N LYS A 21 -6.58 30.58 13.05
CA LYS A 21 -7.27 29.55 13.83
C LYS A 21 -6.41 28.27 13.86
N VAL A 22 -5.72 28.03 14.96
CA VAL A 22 -4.93 26.80 15.21
C VAL A 22 -5.91 25.62 15.27
N GLN A 23 -5.78 24.69 14.32
CA GLN A 23 -6.59 23.46 14.33
C GLN A 23 -6.08 22.52 15.43
N PRO A 24 -6.96 21.82 16.16
CA PRO A 24 -6.57 20.97 17.28
C PRO A 24 -5.79 19.74 16.78
N GLU A 25 -4.57 19.60 17.29
CA GLU A 25 -3.70 18.46 17.04
C GLU A 25 -4.35 17.18 17.59
N LYS A 26 -4.65 16.22 16.71
CA LYS A 26 -5.29 14.95 17.08
C LYS A 26 -4.37 14.19 18.05
N ALA A 27 -4.84 13.95 19.27
CA ALA A 27 -4.15 13.17 20.29
C ALA A 27 -3.74 11.79 19.76
N GLN A 28 -2.44 11.50 19.76
CA GLN A 28 -1.91 10.21 19.35
C GLN A 28 -2.36 9.12 20.35
N PRO A 29 -2.78 7.93 19.87
CA PRO A 29 -3.25 6.86 20.76
C PRO A 29 -2.13 6.38 21.67
N ALA A 30 -2.48 6.10 22.94
CA ALA A 30 -1.57 5.64 23.97
C ALA A 30 -0.71 4.46 23.49
N ARG A 31 0.62 4.64 23.49
CA ARG A 31 1.56 3.56 23.16
C ARG A 31 1.42 2.45 24.21
N ARG A 32 1.04 1.24 23.77
CA ARG A 32 1.05 0.06 24.63
C ARG A 32 2.47 -0.17 25.14
N LYS A 33 2.63 -0.39 26.46
CA LYS A 33 3.91 -0.80 27.05
C LYS A 33 4.36 -2.10 26.37
N ARG A 34 5.49 -2.08 25.66
CA ARG A 34 6.08 -3.28 25.09
C ARG A 34 6.57 -4.16 26.24
N GLY A 35 6.36 -5.47 26.13
CA GLY A 35 6.85 -6.42 27.13
C GLY A 35 8.38 -6.50 27.12
N THR A 36 8.95 -7.29 28.02
CA THR A 36 10.36 -7.64 27.94
C THR A 36 10.63 -8.44 26.65
N LEU A 37 11.84 -8.32 26.09
CA LEU A 37 12.21 -9.02 24.85
C LEU A 37 12.00 -10.54 24.94
N ALA A 38 12.31 -11.14 26.10
CA ALA A 38 12.10 -12.57 26.34
C ALA A 38 10.62 -12.98 26.22
N HIS A 39 9.70 -12.14 26.72
CA HIS A 39 8.26 -12.39 26.61
C HIS A 39 7.76 -12.28 25.16
N GLU A 40 8.28 -11.31 24.40
CA GLU A 40 7.97 -11.17 22.96
C GLU A 40 8.50 -12.37 22.15
N MET A 41 9.68 -12.88 22.47
CA MET A 41 10.24 -14.08 21.84
C MET A 41 9.40 -15.32 22.15
N ARG A 42 8.96 -15.48 23.41
CA ARG A 42 8.11 -16.60 23.83
C ARG A 42 6.77 -16.60 23.10
N THR A 43 6.11 -15.45 23.06
CA THR A 43 4.81 -15.28 22.37
C THR A 43 4.95 -15.51 20.86
N ALA A 44 6.06 -15.08 20.25
CA ALA A 44 6.34 -15.34 18.84
C ALA A 44 6.57 -16.84 18.55
N LEU A 45 7.24 -17.58 19.44
CA LEU A 45 7.44 -19.02 19.30
C LEU A 45 6.12 -19.79 19.46
N LEU A 46 5.31 -19.45 20.47
CA LEU A 46 3.98 -20.04 20.65
C LEU A 46 3.10 -19.81 19.40
N ALA A 47 3.13 -18.61 18.83
CA ALA A 47 2.42 -18.33 17.59
C ALA A 47 2.89 -19.23 16.43
N LYS A 48 4.19 -19.52 16.32
CA LYS A 48 4.71 -20.46 15.30
C LYS A 48 4.21 -21.88 15.54
N VAL A 49 4.19 -22.35 16.79
CA VAL A 49 3.66 -23.69 17.13
C VAL A 49 2.19 -23.80 16.73
N HIS A 50 1.38 -22.79 17.02
CA HIS A 50 -0.03 -22.78 16.59
C HIS A 50 -0.20 -22.72 15.07
N ILE A 51 0.63 -21.93 14.37
CA ILE A 51 0.63 -21.92 12.90
C ILE A 51 1.02 -23.30 12.36
N ALA A 52 2.04 -23.93 12.93
CA ALA A 52 2.47 -25.27 12.55
C ALA A 52 1.33 -26.28 12.74
N LYS A 53 0.67 -26.29 13.91
CA LYS A 53 -0.53 -27.11 14.17
C LYS A 53 -1.59 -26.93 13.07
N THR A 54 -1.90 -25.68 12.71
CA THR A 54 -2.89 -25.40 11.65
C THR A 54 -2.44 -25.80 10.26
N GLN A 55 -1.15 -25.66 9.93
CA GLN A 55 -0.61 -26.02 8.62
C GLN A 55 -0.54 -27.52 8.41
N LEU A 56 -0.27 -28.26 9.49
CA LEU A 56 -0.21 -29.71 9.49
C LEU A 56 -1.61 -30.35 9.55
N GLY A 57 -2.66 -29.55 9.81
CA GLY A 57 -4.02 -30.07 9.94
C GLY A 57 -4.22 -30.99 11.15
N MET A 58 -3.37 -30.85 12.17
CA MET A 58 -3.31 -31.77 13.30
C MET A 58 -4.48 -31.54 14.25
N THR A 59 -5.16 -32.61 14.63
CA THR A 59 -6.26 -32.55 15.60
C THR A 59 -5.73 -32.20 17.00
N ASP A 60 -6.61 -31.70 17.88
CA ASP A 60 -6.22 -31.35 19.25
C ASP A 60 -5.67 -32.56 20.02
N GLY A 61 -6.22 -33.76 19.81
CA GLY A 61 -5.73 -35.00 20.42
C GLY A 61 -4.34 -35.41 19.94
N GLU A 62 -4.09 -35.35 18.62
CA GLU A 62 -2.77 -35.64 18.05
C GLU A 62 -1.71 -34.63 18.51
N TYR A 63 -2.10 -33.37 18.65
CA TYR A 63 -1.22 -32.33 19.15
C TYR A 63 -0.86 -32.55 20.64
N LEU A 64 -1.83 -32.94 21.47
CA LEU A 64 -1.60 -33.25 22.88
C LEU A 64 -0.74 -34.50 23.09
N THR A 65 -1.02 -35.57 22.34
CA THR A 65 -0.22 -36.80 22.39
C THR A 65 1.23 -36.57 21.97
N MET A 66 1.48 -35.68 21.00
CA MET A 66 2.82 -35.27 20.63
C MET A 66 3.51 -34.43 21.72
N LEU A 67 2.80 -33.50 22.37
CA LEU A 67 3.39 -32.74 23.49
C LEU A 67 3.72 -33.66 24.68
N ASP A 68 2.88 -34.66 24.92
CA ASP A 68 3.09 -35.67 25.95
C ASP A 68 4.29 -36.57 25.61
N SER A 69 4.40 -37.07 24.37
CA SER A 69 5.50 -37.95 23.97
C SER A 69 6.88 -37.28 24.02
N TYR A 70 6.99 -36.01 23.63
CA TYR A 70 8.27 -35.29 23.57
C TYR A 70 8.64 -34.60 24.88
N TYR A 71 7.66 -34.06 25.61
CA TYR A 71 7.91 -33.19 26.76
C TYR A 71 7.14 -33.60 28.03
N ASN A 72 6.26 -34.61 27.97
CA ASN A 72 5.35 -35.01 29.05
C ASN A 72 4.48 -33.85 29.57
N VAL A 73 4.03 -32.97 28.67
CA VAL A 73 3.25 -31.79 29.04
C VAL A 73 1.93 -31.74 28.28
N SER A 74 0.87 -31.33 28.97
CA SER A 74 -0.46 -31.15 28.38
C SER A 74 -0.66 -29.81 27.65
N SER A 75 0.32 -28.89 27.69
CA SER A 75 0.21 -27.58 27.06
C SER A 75 1.56 -26.97 26.71
N ALA A 76 1.68 -26.46 25.48
CA ALA A 76 2.85 -25.71 25.02
C ALA A 76 3.09 -24.40 25.81
N GLY A 77 2.09 -23.93 26.57
CA GLY A 77 2.21 -22.73 27.40
C GLY A 77 3.09 -22.91 28.65
N VAL A 78 3.38 -24.15 29.05
CA VAL A 78 4.26 -24.46 30.20
C VAL A 78 5.73 -24.50 29.78
N LEU A 79 6.01 -24.80 28.51
CA LEU A 79 7.38 -24.95 28.00
C LEU A 79 8.21 -23.66 28.14
N ASP A 80 9.51 -23.88 28.37
CA ASP A 80 10.54 -22.85 28.32
C ASP A 80 10.88 -22.45 26.87
N LEU A 81 11.57 -21.32 26.70
CA LEU A 81 12.05 -20.82 25.42
C LEU A 81 12.93 -21.82 24.65
N ALA A 82 13.77 -22.59 25.34
CA ALA A 82 14.61 -23.59 24.70
C ALA A 82 13.76 -24.76 24.16
N GLU A 83 12.83 -25.24 24.97
CA GLU A 83 11.93 -26.34 24.64
C GLU A 83 10.99 -25.95 23.50
N LEU A 84 10.43 -24.73 23.50
CA LEU A 84 9.60 -24.21 22.40
C LEU A 84 10.34 -24.17 21.06
N LYS A 85 11.65 -23.85 21.07
CA LYS A 85 12.47 -23.89 19.85
C LYS A 85 12.69 -25.33 19.39
N GLY A 86 12.92 -26.25 20.31
CA GLY A 86 13.02 -27.69 20.05
C GLY A 86 11.76 -28.23 19.41
N LEU A 87 10.59 -27.90 19.97
CA LEU A 87 9.29 -28.33 19.46
C LEU A 87 9.07 -27.84 18.02
N VAL A 88 9.36 -26.57 17.75
CA VAL A 88 9.27 -26.03 16.38
C VAL A 88 10.22 -26.76 15.42
N LEU A 89 11.41 -27.19 15.88
CA LEU A 89 12.34 -27.95 15.06
C LEU A 89 11.85 -29.37 14.78
N VAL A 90 11.26 -30.05 15.78
CA VAL A 90 10.63 -31.37 15.62
C VAL A 90 9.49 -31.29 14.60
N MET A 91 8.61 -30.29 14.72
CA MET A 91 7.53 -30.06 13.75
C MET A 91 8.06 -29.81 12.32
N GLN A 92 9.22 -29.17 12.17
CA GLN A 92 9.85 -28.97 10.85
C GLN A 92 10.42 -30.25 10.27
N ARG A 93 11.09 -31.07 11.09
CA ARG A 93 11.83 -32.26 10.63
C ARG A 93 10.91 -33.45 10.37
N GLU A 94 10.01 -33.74 11.30
CA GLU A 94 9.19 -34.96 11.25
C GLU A 94 7.92 -34.75 10.45
N TYR A 95 7.27 -33.61 10.65
CA TYR A 95 5.99 -33.29 10.03
C TYR A 95 6.10 -32.37 8.82
N GLY A 96 7.32 -31.91 8.50
CA GLY A 96 7.56 -31.08 7.31
C GLY A 96 6.99 -29.67 7.42
N PHE A 97 6.81 -29.12 8.62
CA PHE A 97 6.40 -27.73 8.80
C PHE A 97 7.37 -26.80 8.07
N LYS A 98 6.88 -25.95 7.18
CA LYS A 98 7.68 -24.94 6.47
C LYS A 98 7.37 -23.57 7.09
N PRO A 99 8.26 -23.02 7.95
CA PRO A 99 8.04 -21.71 8.53
C PRO A 99 7.98 -20.68 7.40
N THR A 100 6.78 -20.20 7.11
CA THR A 100 6.59 -19.15 6.12
C THR A 100 7.26 -17.88 6.66
N LYS A 101 8.34 -17.44 5.99
CA LYS A 101 8.89 -16.10 6.21
C LYS A 101 7.73 -15.15 6.00
N GLY A 102 7.30 -14.48 7.06
CA GLY A 102 6.07 -13.71 7.06
C GLY A 102 6.08 -12.69 5.94
N SER A 103 5.42 -12.99 4.82
CA SER A 103 4.64 -11.94 4.18
C SER A 103 3.62 -11.61 5.26
N ALA A 104 3.81 -10.48 5.93
CA ALA A 104 2.76 -9.92 6.73
C ALA A 104 1.63 -9.52 5.77
N LYS A 105 0.90 -10.51 5.22
CA LYS A 105 -0.52 -10.40 4.91
C LYS A 105 -1.19 -10.25 6.27
N ARG A 106 -0.94 -9.07 6.86
CA ARG A 106 -1.64 -8.48 7.98
C ARG A 106 -3.10 -8.71 7.61
N LYS A 107 -3.77 -9.65 8.30
CA LYS A 107 -5.16 -10.00 8.03
C LYS A 107 -5.89 -8.71 7.70
N ALA A 108 -6.38 -8.60 6.47
CA ALA A 108 -6.97 -7.39 5.90
C ALA A 108 -8.19 -6.87 6.72
N THR A 109 -8.58 -7.60 7.76
CA THR A 109 -9.67 -7.31 8.69
C THR A 109 -9.41 -6.17 9.67
N ARG A 110 -8.17 -5.62 9.77
CA ARG A 110 -7.90 -4.37 10.52
C ARG A 110 -7.70 -3.13 9.64
N LYS A 111 -8.07 -3.18 8.36
CA LYS A 111 -8.24 -1.97 7.52
C LYS A 111 -9.69 -1.46 7.59
N LYS A 112 -10.22 -1.25 8.80
CA LYS A 112 -11.46 -0.48 8.98
C LYS A 112 -11.08 1.02 8.92
N ALA A 113 -10.85 1.55 7.72
CA ALA A 113 -10.88 2.99 7.39
C ALA A 113 -10.28 3.35 6.00
N ILE A 114 -9.85 2.41 5.16
CA ILE A 114 -9.41 2.75 3.79
C ILE A 114 -10.36 2.08 2.80
N PRO A 115 -11.12 2.83 2.00
CA PRO A 115 -12.06 2.27 1.04
C PRO A 115 -11.32 1.34 0.07
N ALA A 116 -12.01 0.27 -0.35
CA ALA A 116 -11.46 -0.79 -1.21
C ALA A 116 -10.87 -0.27 -2.54
N THR A 117 -11.17 0.97 -2.93
CA THR A 117 -10.64 1.66 -4.11
C THR A 117 -9.16 2.06 -4.03
N LEU A 118 -8.51 1.88 -2.87
CA LEU A 118 -7.12 2.32 -2.59
C LEU A 118 -6.16 1.17 -2.23
N GLN A 119 -6.54 -0.09 -2.45
CA GLN A 119 -5.69 -1.24 -2.07
C GLN A 119 -4.87 -1.78 -3.25
N SER A 120 -3.56 -1.51 -3.21
CA SER A 120 -2.59 -2.06 -4.16
C SER A 120 -2.35 -3.55 -3.97
N GLY A 121 -2.90 -4.34 -4.88
CA GLY A 121 -2.70 -5.77 -4.95
C GLY A 121 -3.03 -6.31 -6.34
N ALA A 122 -1.98 -6.70 -7.06
CA ALA A 122 -1.89 -7.52 -8.29
C ALA A 122 -2.74 -7.13 -9.52
N ASN A 123 -3.88 -6.48 -9.33
CA ASN A 123 -4.78 -5.88 -10.31
C ASN A 123 -5.25 -4.52 -9.75
N ASP A 124 -4.32 -3.71 -9.23
CA ASP A 124 -4.70 -2.37 -8.78
C ASP A 124 -4.90 -1.50 -10.03
N PRO A 125 -6.04 -0.82 -10.23
CA PRO A 125 -6.15 0.22 -11.27
C PRO A 125 -5.09 1.33 -11.12
N LEU A 126 -4.39 1.41 -9.98
CA LEU A 126 -3.23 2.29 -9.77
C LEU A 126 -1.89 1.71 -10.24
N ASP A 127 -1.82 0.44 -10.64
CA ASP A 127 -0.59 -0.16 -11.17
C ASP A 127 -0.25 0.42 -12.54
N ARG A 128 1.06 0.54 -12.80
CA ARG A 128 1.58 1.15 -14.04
C ARG A 128 1.19 0.37 -15.30
N LYS A 129 1.15 -0.96 -15.23
CA LYS A 129 0.85 -1.86 -16.36
C LYS A 129 -0.56 -1.65 -16.94
N PRO A 130 -1.66 -1.73 -16.17
CA PRO A 130 -3.01 -1.52 -16.71
C PRO A 130 -3.21 -0.10 -17.25
N LEU A 131 -2.52 0.90 -16.69
CA LEU A 131 -2.55 2.27 -17.22
C LEU A 131 -1.87 2.36 -18.59
N MET A 132 -0.76 1.65 -18.80
CA MET A 132 -0.09 1.61 -20.10
C MET A 132 -0.93 0.88 -21.14
N GLU A 133 -1.52 -0.28 -20.81
CA GLU A 133 -2.44 -1.02 -21.70
C GLU A 133 -3.63 -0.16 -22.12
N LYS A 134 -4.17 0.64 -21.19
CA LYS A 134 -5.27 1.57 -21.49
C LYS A 134 -4.86 2.69 -22.45
N ILE A 135 -3.65 3.23 -22.31
CA ILE A 135 -3.10 4.22 -23.25
C ILE A 135 -2.94 3.58 -24.65
N GLU A 136 -2.41 2.37 -24.73
CA GLU A 136 -2.24 1.63 -25.98
C GLU A 136 -3.57 1.42 -26.71
N ALA A 137 -4.61 1.00 -25.98
CA ALA A 137 -5.95 0.84 -26.52
C ALA A 137 -6.50 2.15 -27.11
N GLN A 138 -6.30 3.28 -26.41
CA GLN A 138 -6.74 4.59 -26.88
C GLN A 138 -5.96 5.08 -28.10
N LEU A 139 -4.66 4.81 -28.19
CA LEU A 139 -3.84 5.13 -29.38
C LEU A 139 -4.25 4.27 -30.58
N THR A 140 -4.52 2.98 -30.36
CA THR A 140 -4.99 2.06 -31.39
C THR A 140 -6.34 2.49 -31.95
N GLU A 141 -7.27 2.87 -31.07
CA GLU A 141 -8.58 3.39 -31.48
C GLU A 141 -8.45 4.70 -32.26
N LYS A 142 -7.60 5.63 -31.78
CA LYS A 142 -7.31 6.87 -32.50
C LYS A 142 -6.76 6.58 -33.90
N GLY A 143 -5.83 5.63 -34.00
CA GLY A 143 -5.26 5.25 -35.28
C GLY A 143 -6.25 4.56 -36.22
N ARG A 144 -7.17 3.76 -35.68
CA ARG A 144 -8.28 3.18 -36.46
C ARG A 144 -9.15 4.26 -37.10
N VAL A 145 -9.48 5.31 -36.35
CA VAL A 145 -10.33 6.41 -36.84
C VAL A 145 -9.59 7.31 -37.84
N GLU A 146 -8.30 7.57 -37.61
CA GLU A 146 -7.47 8.41 -38.50
C GLU A 146 -6.90 7.63 -39.70
N GLY A 147 -7.20 6.33 -39.81
CA GLY A 147 -6.67 5.45 -40.87
C GLY A 147 -5.14 5.28 -40.84
N THR A 148 -4.49 5.71 -39.77
CA THR A 148 -3.02 5.76 -39.64
C THR A 148 -2.60 5.22 -38.28
N HIS A 149 -1.52 4.46 -38.19
CA HIS A 149 -1.00 4.01 -36.89
C HIS A 149 -0.52 5.19 -36.04
N VAL A 150 -1.08 5.35 -34.83
CA VAL A 150 -0.65 6.39 -33.89
C VAL A 150 0.43 5.81 -32.97
N PRO A 151 1.68 6.28 -33.06
CA PRO A 151 2.77 5.73 -32.27
C PRO A 151 2.70 6.18 -30.81
N TRP A 152 3.33 5.40 -29.93
CA TRP A 152 3.53 5.73 -28.51
C TRP A 152 4.18 7.11 -28.29
N GLY A 153 4.97 7.60 -29.26
CA GLY A 153 5.54 8.95 -29.24
C GLY A 153 4.50 10.06 -29.11
N TYR A 154 3.28 9.87 -29.63
CA TYR A 154 2.18 10.81 -29.43
C TYR A 154 1.78 10.91 -27.96
N ALA A 155 1.66 9.78 -27.25
CA ALA A 155 1.35 9.78 -25.83
C ALA A 155 2.50 10.36 -24.98
N VAL A 156 3.76 10.13 -25.37
CA VAL A 156 4.94 10.76 -24.74
C VAL A 156 4.89 12.29 -24.92
N ALA A 157 4.50 12.79 -26.09
CA ALA A 157 4.35 14.23 -26.30
C ALA A 157 3.25 14.85 -25.42
N VAL A 158 2.12 14.14 -25.22
CA VAL A 158 1.05 14.54 -24.30
C VAL A 158 1.57 14.58 -22.85
N LEU A 159 2.31 13.54 -22.43
CA LEU A 159 2.94 13.49 -21.11
C LEU A 159 3.91 14.65 -20.88
N LYS A 160 4.76 14.95 -21.89
CA LYS A 160 5.72 16.05 -21.85
C LYS A 160 5.00 17.40 -21.68
N LYS A 161 3.89 17.59 -22.40
CA LYS A 161 3.06 18.81 -22.29
C LYS A 161 2.41 18.95 -20.91
N GLN A 162 1.96 17.86 -20.30
CA GLN A 162 1.35 17.87 -18.96
C GLN A 162 2.36 18.07 -17.83
N SER A 163 3.55 17.50 -17.95
CA SER A 163 4.61 17.58 -16.94
C SER A 163 5.47 18.85 -17.06
N GLY A 164 5.16 19.77 -17.98
CA GLY A 164 5.99 20.94 -18.25
C GLY A 164 7.38 20.60 -18.78
N GLY A 165 7.57 19.40 -19.35
CA GLY A 165 8.86 18.92 -19.86
C GLY A 165 9.77 18.21 -18.85
N VAL A 166 9.32 18.06 -17.59
CA VAL A 166 10.07 17.39 -16.52
C VAL A 166 10.16 15.87 -16.76
N THR A 167 9.05 15.24 -17.13
CA THR A 167 9.01 13.80 -17.42
C THR A 167 9.04 13.58 -18.94
N ARG A 168 10.13 12.98 -19.45
CA ARG A 168 10.34 12.76 -20.89
C ARG A 168 10.02 11.34 -21.37
N CYS A 169 9.92 10.38 -20.46
CA CYS A 169 9.75 8.96 -20.78
C CYS A 169 8.75 8.32 -19.82
N PHE A 170 7.99 7.32 -20.31
CA PHE A 170 7.03 6.58 -19.48
C PHE A 170 7.69 5.72 -18.40
N GLU A 171 8.98 5.41 -18.53
CA GLU A 171 9.77 4.69 -17.53
C GLU A 171 9.87 5.44 -16.20
N HIS A 172 9.96 6.77 -16.27
CA HIS A 172 10.07 7.65 -15.11
C HIS A 172 8.74 8.33 -14.76
N ALA A 173 7.65 7.98 -15.45
CA ALA A 173 6.35 8.58 -15.22
C ALA A 173 5.67 8.00 -13.98
N THR A 174 5.11 8.86 -13.14
CA THR A 174 4.28 8.45 -12.00
C THR A 174 2.91 7.98 -12.47
N ALA A 175 2.23 7.14 -11.68
CA ALA A 175 0.90 6.64 -12.00
C ALA A 175 -0.14 7.77 -12.18
N GLU A 176 0.03 8.88 -11.46
CA GLU A 176 -0.81 10.08 -11.60
C GLU A 176 -0.62 10.77 -12.94
N GLN A 177 0.63 10.88 -13.41
CA GLN A 177 0.95 11.44 -14.72
C GLN A 177 0.35 10.58 -15.85
N LEU A 178 0.43 9.25 -15.74
CA LEU A 178 -0.21 8.33 -16.70
C LEU A 178 -1.73 8.50 -16.75
N ARG A 179 -2.38 8.68 -15.59
CA ARG A 179 -3.82 8.99 -15.51
C ARG A 179 -4.16 10.32 -16.15
N GLY A 180 -3.30 11.33 -15.99
CA GLY A 180 -3.41 12.60 -16.69
C GLY A 180 -3.41 12.42 -18.21
N VAL A 181 -2.51 11.59 -18.74
CA VAL A 181 -2.44 11.28 -20.17
C VAL A 181 -3.71 10.58 -20.65
N ILE A 182 -4.17 9.56 -19.93
CA ILE A 182 -5.44 8.86 -20.22
C ILE A 182 -6.58 9.86 -20.24
N ALA A 183 -6.71 10.74 -19.25
CA ALA A 183 -7.79 11.73 -19.20
C ALA A 183 -7.74 12.71 -20.38
N ALA A 184 -6.55 13.11 -20.85
CA ALA A 184 -6.41 13.97 -22.01
C ALA A 184 -6.81 13.26 -23.31
N LEU A 185 -6.37 12.02 -23.50
CA LEU A 185 -6.74 11.19 -24.65
C LEU A 185 -8.25 10.87 -24.64
N THR A 186 -8.85 10.55 -23.49
CA THR A 186 -10.29 10.38 -23.35
C THR A 186 -11.06 11.66 -23.71
N ARG A 187 -10.56 12.84 -23.30
CA ARG A 187 -11.19 14.12 -23.65
C ARG A 187 -11.10 14.41 -25.14
N ASP A 188 -9.96 14.13 -25.75
CA ASP A 188 -9.76 14.25 -27.21
C ASP A 188 -10.69 13.30 -27.97
N ALA A 189 -10.74 12.03 -27.56
CA ALA A 189 -11.66 11.03 -28.12
C ALA A 189 -13.11 11.49 -28.07
N LYS A 190 -13.57 12.04 -26.93
CA LYS A 190 -14.93 12.59 -26.79
C LYS A 190 -15.18 13.79 -27.72
N ARG A 191 -14.21 14.68 -27.89
CA ARG A 191 -14.33 15.83 -28.82
C ARG A 191 -14.45 15.38 -30.28
N GLN A 192 -13.83 14.26 -30.61
CA GLN A 192 -13.78 13.70 -31.97
C GLN A 192 -14.84 12.61 -32.19
N GLY A 193 -15.76 12.39 -31.24
CA GLY A 193 -16.82 11.38 -31.35
C GLY A 193 -16.34 9.92 -31.32
N ARG A 194 -15.13 9.65 -30.82
CA ARG A 194 -14.51 8.32 -30.80
C ARG A 194 -14.91 7.53 -29.54
N ARG A 195 -14.78 6.20 -29.58
CA ARG A 195 -15.06 5.33 -28.43
C ARG A 195 -14.06 5.58 -27.30
N ALA A 196 -14.56 6.00 -26.15
CA ALA A 196 -13.76 6.24 -24.95
C ALA A 196 -13.80 5.02 -24.02
N TYR A 197 -12.64 4.51 -23.64
CA TYR A 197 -12.44 3.45 -22.63
C TYR A 197 -11.92 4.03 -21.32
#